data_AF-A0A3D6D5C2-F1
#
_entry.id   AF-A0A3D6D5C2-F1
#
_cell.length_a   1.000
_cell.length_b   1.000
_cell.length_c   1.000
_cell.angle_alpha   90.00
_cell.angle_beta   90.00
_cell.angle_gamma   90.00
#
_symmetry.space_group_name_H-M   'P 1'
#
loop_
_entity.id
_entity.type
_entity.pdbx_description
1 polymer ?
#
loop_
_entity_poly.entity_id
_entity_poly.type
_entity_poly.pdbx_seq_one_letter_code
_entity_poly.pdbx_strand_id
1 'polypeptide(L)'
;DGQLLTQYRCDGFIISTPTGSTAYSLSAGGAVVSPGANVFTLTPICPHTLSNRSVIVDMQSTIEVRILSTRVETVLTADGQKQIELAPNDQVRIHAIPDQVQILNLPENSFFNTLRQKMHWSGSHVTRPKE
;
A
#
# COMPACT_ATOMS: atom_id res chain seq x y z
N ASP A 1 6.72 -6.89 -13.79
CA ASP A 1 7.50 -6.90 -15.05
C ASP A 1 8.20 -8.24 -15.33
N GLY A 2 7.46 -9.36 -15.24
CA GLY A 2 8.01 -10.70 -15.52
C GLY A 2 9.01 -11.26 -14.52
N GLN A 3 9.53 -10.46 -13.57
CA GLN A 3 10.40 -10.92 -12.50
C GLN A 3 9.60 -11.42 -11.29
N LEU A 4 9.93 -12.62 -10.81
CA LEU A 4 9.34 -13.17 -9.59
C LEU A 4 9.96 -12.51 -8.36
N LEU A 5 9.13 -11.84 -7.57
CA LEU A 5 9.54 -11.31 -6.26
C LEU A 5 9.64 -12.43 -5.22
N THR A 6 8.53 -13.07 -4.90
CA THR A 6 8.46 -14.21 -3.97
C THR A 6 7.06 -14.85 -3.97
N GLN A 7 6.86 -15.89 -3.17
CA GLN A 7 5.56 -16.44 -2.82
C GLN A 7 5.21 -16.10 -1.37
N TYR A 8 3.97 -15.69 -1.14
CA TYR A 8 3.50 -15.30 0.19
C TYR A 8 2.53 -16.35 0.74
N ARG A 9 2.76 -16.75 1.99
CA ARG A 9 1.75 -17.38 2.85
C ARG A 9 1.38 -16.37 3.93
N CYS A 10 0.17 -15.84 3.85
CA CYS A 10 -0.28 -14.69 4.62
C CYS A 10 -1.81 -14.67 4.63
N ASP A 11 -2.39 -13.86 5.51
CA ASP A 11 -3.85 -13.64 5.56
C ASP A 11 -4.34 -12.87 4.33
N GLY A 12 -3.47 -12.05 3.74
CA GLY A 12 -3.75 -11.30 2.52
C GLY A 12 -2.57 -10.48 2.04
N PHE A 13 -2.75 -9.79 0.93
CA PHE A 13 -1.71 -9.00 0.29
C PHE A 13 -2.30 -7.67 -0.21
N ILE A 14 -1.67 -6.56 0.18
CA ILE A 14 -2.11 -5.21 -0.16
C ILE A 14 -1.18 -4.64 -1.21
N ILE A 15 -1.76 -4.09 -2.27
CA ILE A 15 -1.08 -3.26 -3.26
C ILE A 15 -1.69 -1.88 -3.14
N SER A 16 -0.89 -0.88 -2.81
CA SER A 16 -1.38 0.46 -2.50
C SER A 16 -0.76 1.53 -3.37
N THR A 17 -1.57 2.53 -3.72
CA THR A 17 -1.10 3.81 -4.27
C THR A 17 -0.53 4.68 -3.14
N PRO A 18 0.15 5.80 -3.47
CA PRO A 18 0.64 6.72 -2.44
C PRO A 18 -0.47 7.22 -1.51
N THR A 19 -1.64 7.56 -2.06
CA THR A 19 -2.83 7.98 -1.30
C THR A 19 -3.36 6.85 -0.40
N GLY A 20 -3.36 5.61 -0.88
CA GLY A 20 -3.77 4.45 -0.10
C GLY A 20 -2.76 4.00 0.96
N SER A 21 -1.53 4.51 0.93
CA SER A 21 -0.46 4.09 1.85
C SER A 21 -0.81 4.34 3.31
N THR A 22 -1.61 5.37 3.59
CA THR A 22 -2.09 5.72 4.94
C THR A 22 -3.37 5.00 5.35
N ALA A 23 -3.93 4.15 4.50
CA ALA A 23 -5.12 3.35 4.78
C ALA A 23 -4.72 1.95 5.30
N TYR A 24 -5.30 0.89 4.75
CA TYR A 24 -5.07 -0.47 5.27
C TYR A 24 -3.61 -0.90 5.18
N SER A 25 -2.87 -0.41 4.17
CA SER A 25 -1.44 -0.67 4.04
C SER A 25 -0.66 -0.22 5.27
N LEU A 26 -1.01 0.93 5.88
CA LEU A 26 -0.37 1.43 7.09
C LEU A 26 -0.63 0.50 8.28
N SER A 27 -1.89 0.07 8.45
CA SER A 27 -2.27 -0.87 9.52
C SER A 27 -1.54 -2.21 9.41
N ALA A 28 -1.21 -2.65 8.19
CA ALA A 28 -0.44 -3.86 7.93
C ALA A 28 1.09 -3.67 8.05
N GLY A 29 1.57 -2.49 8.49
CA GLY A 29 3.00 -2.20 8.64
C GLY A 29 3.70 -1.70 7.37
N GLY A 30 2.94 -1.23 6.39
CA GLY A 30 3.44 -0.49 5.23
C GLY A 30 3.94 0.91 5.59
N ALA A 31 4.76 1.49 4.71
CA ALA A 31 5.28 2.85 4.90
C ALA A 31 4.22 3.90 4.54
N VAL A 32 4.28 5.06 5.19
CA VAL A 32 3.56 6.26 4.74
C VAL A 32 4.29 6.83 3.52
N VAL A 33 3.56 7.01 2.43
CA VAL A 33 4.09 7.54 1.17
C VAL A 33 3.43 8.89 0.89
N SER A 34 4.23 9.88 0.46
CA SER A 34 3.69 11.19 0.10
C SER A 34 2.85 11.11 -1.18
N PRO A 35 1.72 11.84 -1.29
CA PRO A 35 0.81 11.70 -2.44
C PRO A 35 1.42 11.96 -3.82
N GLY A 36 2.50 12.74 -3.90
CA GLY A 36 3.19 13.05 -5.15
C GLY A 36 4.25 12.04 -5.59
N ALA A 37 4.51 10.99 -4.81
CA ALA A 37 5.47 9.95 -5.20
C ALA A 37 4.86 9.02 -6.25
N ASN A 38 5.61 8.69 -7.30
CA ASN A 38 5.14 7.77 -8.35
C ASN A 38 5.51 6.32 -8.03
N VAL A 39 4.94 5.75 -6.97
CA VAL A 39 5.25 4.38 -6.52
C VAL A 39 4.02 3.57 -6.12
N PHE A 40 4.10 2.25 -6.24
CA PHE A 40 3.24 1.30 -5.53
C PHE A 40 3.92 0.78 -4.27
N THR A 41 3.13 0.46 -3.24
CA THR A 41 3.60 -0.31 -2.08
C THR A 41 2.96 -1.69 -2.07
N LEU A 42 3.77 -2.71 -1.83
CA LEU A 42 3.38 -4.12 -1.72
C LEU A 42 3.54 -4.55 -0.27
N THR A 43 2.44 -4.81 0.44
CA THR A 43 2.46 -5.08 1.88
C THR A 43 1.69 -6.37 2.20
N PRO A 44 2.35 -7.44 2.66
CA PRO A 44 1.67 -8.65 3.11
C PRO A 44 1.00 -8.45 4.48
N ILE A 45 -0.16 -9.06 4.70
CA ILE A 45 -0.89 -9.04 5.97
C ILE A 45 -0.57 -10.32 6.75
N CYS A 46 -0.02 -10.19 7.95
CA CYS A 46 0.36 -11.32 8.82
C CYS A 46 1.14 -12.43 8.07
N PRO A 47 2.26 -12.13 7.39
CA PRO A 47 3.02 -13.15 6.68
C PRO A 47 3.58 -14.22 7.65
N HIS A 48 3.49 -15.49 7.26
CA HIS A 48 3.99 -16.64 8.04
C HIS A 48 5.51 -16.81 7.94
N THR A 49 6.26 -15.74 7.66
CA THR A 49 7.73 -15.73 7.58
C THR A 49 8.29 -14.44 8.15
N LEU A 50 9.44 -14.53 8.81
CA LEU A 50 10.11 -13.42 9.50
C LEU A 50 10.86 -12.49 8.53
N SER A 51 11.20 -12.96 7.34
CA SER A 51 12.00 -12.19 6.36
C SER A 51 11.17 -11.23 5.51
N ASN A 52 9.84 -11.37 5.49
CA ASN A 52 9.00 -10.53 4.64
C ASN A 52 9.01 -9.08 5.10
N ARG A 53 9.11 -8.18 4.12
CA ARG A 53 9.01 -6.73 4.29
C ARG A 53 8.12 -6.17 3.21
N SER A 54 7.54 -5.00 3.48
CA SER A 54 6.88 -4.23 2.44
C SER A 54 7.90 -3.82 1.38
N VAL A 55 7.50 -3.87 0.11
CA VAL A 55 8.34 -3.49 -1.03
C VAL A 55 7.72 -2.30 -1.73
N ILE A 56 8.55 -1.33 -2.11
CA ILE A 56 8.14 -0.16 -2.87
C ILE A 56 8.70 -0.31 -4.29
N VAL A 57 7.83 -0.17 -5.29
CA VAL A 57 8.19 -0.29 -6.71
C VAL A 57 7.69 0.91 -7.50
N ASP A 58 8.27 1.15 -8.67
CA ASP A 58 7.85 2.23 -9.57
C ASP A 58 6.38 2.04 -9.99
N MET A 59 5.61 3.12 -10.05
CA MET A 59 4.20 3.07 -10.44
C MET A 59 3.97 2.72 -11.92
N GLN A 60 5.02 2.77 -12.75
CA GLN A 60 5.02 2.25 -14.13
C GLN A 60 5.15 0.72 -14.19
N SER A 61 5.51 0.07 -13.08
CA SER A 61 5.64 -1.39 -13.01
C SER A 61 4.28 -2.05 -13.17
N THR A 62 4.25 -3.19 -13.87
CA THR A 62 3.08 -4.08 -13.86
C THR A 62 3.28 -5.17 -12.82
N ILE A 63 2.40 -5.20 -11.83
CA ILE A 63 2.39 -6.19 -10.75
C ILE A 63 1.43 -7.31 -11.14
N GLU A 64 1.89 -8.56 -11.08
CA GLU A 64 1.06 -9.74 -11.28
C GLU A 64 1.02 -10.56 -9.99
N VAL A 65 -0.18 -10.86 -9.50
CA VAL A 65 -0.41 -11.72 -8.35
C VAL A 65 -1.16 -12.95 -8.81
N ARG A 66 -0.59 -14.13 -8.55
CA ARG A 66 -1.24 -15.41 -8.84
C ARG A 66 -1.72 -16.06 -7.54
N ILE A 67 -2.98 -16.48 -7.53
CA ILE A 67 -3.55 -17.16 -6.37
C ILE A 67 -3.11 -18.62 -6.37
N LEU A 68 -2.38 -19.03 -5.34
CA LEU A 68 -1.87 -20.40 -5.18
C LEU A 68 -2.71 -21.24 -4.20
N SER A 69 -3.50 -20.59 -3.33
CA SER A 69 -4.31 -21.29 -2.34
C SER A 69 -5.43 -22.06 -3.01
N THR A 70 -5.58 -23.35 -2.68
CA THR A 70 -6.70 -24.21 -3.10
C THR A 70 -7.68 -24.53 -1.97
N ARG A 71 -7.38 -24.05 -0.75
CA ARG A 71 -8.08 -24.45 0.48
C ARG A 71 -8.85 -23.33 1.16
N VAL A 72 -8.50 -22.08 0.83
CA VAL A 72 -9.06 -20.89 1.47
C VAL A 72 -9.58 -19.99 0.36
N GLU A 73 -10.84 -19.57 0.50
CA GLU A 73 -11.45 -18.58 -0.37
C GLU A 73 -10.62 -17.30 -0.36
N THR A 74 -10.29 -16.81 -1.56
CA THR A 74 -9.52 -15.58 -1.72
C THR A 74 -10.41 -14.55 -2.38
N VAL A 75 -10.47 -13.35 -1.82
CA VAL A 75 -11.28 -12.27 -2.35
C VAL A 75 -10.38 -11.08 -2.67
N LEU A 76 -10.54 -10.53 -3.86
CA LEU A 76 -9.97 -9.24 -4.24
C LEU A 76 -10.95 -8.12 -3.85
N THR A 77 -10.43 -7.09 -3.20
CA THR A 77 -11.16 -5.85 -2.98
C THR A 77 -10.36 -4.64 -3.45
N ALA A 78 -11.04 -3.75 -4.19
CA ALA A 78 -10.50 -2.46 -4.61
C ALA A 78 -11.21 -1.35 -3.82
N ASP A 79 -10.42 -0.52 -3.13
CA ASP A 79 -10.88 0.59 -2.26
C ASP A 79 -11.98 0.20 -1.25
N GLY A 80 -12.06 -1.07 -0.88
CA GLY A 80 -13.03 -1.59 0.08
C GLY A 80 -14.47 -1.71 -0.44
N GLN A 81 -14.72 -1.48 -1.74
CA GLN A 81 -16.09 -1.35 -2.27
C GLN A 81 -16.60 -2.59 -3.01
N LYS A 82 -15.75 -3.29 -3.75
CA LYS A 82 -16.14 -4.43 -4.59
C LYS A 82 -15.39 -5.67 -4.16
N GLN A 83 -16.08 -6.75 -3.86
CA GLN A 83 -15.49 -8.06 -3.59
C GLN A 83 -15.61 -8.92 -4.84
N ILE A 84 -14.48 -9.46 -5.30
CA ILE A 84 -14.40 -10.40 -6.41
C ILE A 84 -13.75 -11.67 -5.87
N GLU A 85 -14.47 -12.78 -5.92
CA GLU A 85 -13.91 -14.08 -5.58
C GLU A 85 -12.85 -14.48 -6.60
N LEU A 86 -11.72 -14.99 -6.12
CA LEU A 86 -10.62 -15.48 -6.93
C LEU A 86 -10.44 -16.98 -6.73
N ALA A 87 -10.37 -17.70 -7.85
CA ALA A 87 -10.11 -19.12 -7.88
C ALA A 87 -8.60 -19.42 -7.87
N PRO A 88 -8.19 -20.65 -7.53
CA PRO A 88 -6.81 -21.07 -7.63
C PRO A 88 -6.31 -20.94 -9.08
N ASN A 89 -5.10 -20.41 -9.25
CA ASN A 89 -4.45 -20.04 -10.52
C ASN A 89 -4.96 -18.78 -11.22
N ASP A 90 -5.97 -18.10 -10.68
CA ASP A 90 -6.33 -16.77 -11.17
C ASP A 90 -5.14 -15.81 -11.05
N GLN A 91 -5.06 -14.90 -12.01
CA GLN A 91 -4.03 -13.87 -12.09
C GLN A 91 -4.68 -12.50 -12.02
N VAL A 92 -4.25 -11.71 -11.05
CA VAL A 92 -4.60 -10.31 -10.93
C VAL A 92 -3.43 -9.50 -11.45
N ARG A 93 -3.68 -8.63 -12.45
CA ARG A 93 -2.70 -7.68 -12.96
C ARG A 93 -3.07 -6.27 -12.53
N ILE A 94 -2.10 -5.59 -11.95
CA ILE A 94 -2.24 -4.23 -11.43
C ILE A 94 -1.19 -3.37 -12.14
N HIS A 95 -1.64 -2.29 -12.74
CA HIS A 95 -0.78 -1.27 -13.34
C HIS A 95 -1.47 0.09 -13.21
N ALA A 96 -0.69 1.18 -13.26
CA ALA A 96 -1.27 2.51 -13.29
C ALA A 96 -2.00 2.75 -14.61
N ILE A 97 -3.08 3.53 -14.53
CA ILE A 97 -3.77 4.07 -15.71
C ILE A 97 -3.24 5.49 -16.01
N PRO A 98 -3.27 5.94 -17.28
CA PRO A 98 -2.85 7.29 -17.63
C PRO A 98 -3.69 8.39 -16.98
N ASP A 99 -4.99 8.14 -16.82
CA ASP A 99 -5.95 9.12 -16.29
C ASP A 99 -5.93 9.11 -14.76
N GLN A 100 -5.23 10.08 -14.18
CA GLN A 100 -5.18 10.25 -12.73
C GLN A 100 -6.36 11.08 -12.22
N VAL A 101 -6.85 10.73 -11.04
CA VAL A 101 -7.89 11.50 -10.35
C VAL A 101 -7.36 12.90 -10.04
N GLN A 102 -8.08 13.92 -10.49
CA GLN A 102 -7.77 15.30 -10.16
C GLN A 102 -8.37 15.67 -8.80
N ILE A 103 -7.51 15.99 -7.85
CA ILE A 103 -7.91 16.38 -6.50
C ILE A 103 -7.57 17.85 -6.30
N LEU A 104 -8.57 18.65 -5.92
CA LEU A 104 -8.35 20.04 -5.54
C LEU A 104 -7.80 20.09 -4.12
N ASN A 105 -6.58 20.63 -3.98
CA ASN A 105 -5.97 20.86 -2.68
C ASN A 105 -5.98 22.35 -2.34
N LEU A 106 -6.55 22.71 -1.19
CA LEU A 106 -6.52 24.09 -0.69
C LEU A 106 -5.12 24.40 -0.14
N PRO A 107 -4.61 25.64 -0.27
CA PRO A 107 -3.26 26.02 0.18
C PRO A 107 -2.98 25.70 1.66
N GLU A 108 -4.02 25.68 2.47
CA GLU A 108 -3.99 25.49 3.92
C GLU A 108 -3.87 24.00 4.30
N ASN A 109 -4.15 23.12 3.35
CA ASN A 109 -4.12 21.67 3.50
C ASN A 109 -2.76 21.11 3.06
N SER A 110 -1.85 21.00 4.03
CA SER A 110 -0.59 20.27 3.84
C SER A 110 -0.77 18.81 4.24
N PHE A 111 -0.35 17.88 3.37
CA PHE A 111 -0.33 16.45 3.67
C PHE A 111 0.32 16.15 5.02
N PHE A 112 1.45 16.77 5.33
CA PHE A 112 2.15 16.54 6.60
C PHE A 112 1.43 17.17 7.80
N ASN A 113 0.69 18.27 7.62
CA ASN A 113 -0.18 18.80 8.68
C ASN A 113 -1.29 17.79 9.00
N THR A 114 -1.98 17.29 7.97
CA THR A 114 -3.03 16.28 8.12
C THR A 114 -2.49 15.01 8.75
N LEU A 115 -1.33 14.53 8.31
CA LEU A 115 -0.68 13.34 8.85
C LEU A 115 -0.37 13.51 10.35
N ARG A 116 0.24 14.63 10.75
CA ARG A 116 0.51 14.92 12.17
C ARG A 116 -0.76 14.96 13.01
N GLN A 117 -1.80 15.62 12.52
CA GLN A 117 -3.09 15.72 13.23
C GLN A 117 -3.79 14.37 13.36
N LYS A 118 -3.89 13.59 12.27
CA LYS A 118 -4.60 12.31 12.22
C LYS A 118 -3.89 11.21 12.99
N MET A 119 -2.56 11.21 12.99
CA MET A 119 -1.74 10.17 13.63
C MET A 119 -1.26 10.59 15.03
N HIS A 120 -1.61 11.79 15.50
CA HIS A 120 -1.03 12.41 16.70
C HIS A 120 0.52 12.35 16.67
N TRP A 121 1.10 12.54 15.49
CA TRP A 121 2.51 12.29 15.26
C TRP A 121 3.36 13.45 15.78
N SER A 122 4.15 13.17 16.81
CA SER A 122 5.15 14.08 17.37
C SER A 122 6.53 13.40 17.42
N GLY A 123 7.58 14.21 17.35
CA GLY A 123 8.94 13.79 17.71
C GLY A 123 9.22 14.11 19.16
N SER A 124 10.19 13.43 19.77
CA SER A 124 10.74 13.83 21.08
C SER A 124 11.29 15.26 21.02
N HIS A 125 11.20 15.98 22.14
CA HIS A 125 11.54 17.41 22.26
C HIS A 125 12.88 17.75 21.58
N VAL A 126 12.83 18.53 20.50
CA VAL A 126 13.97 19.36 20.11
C VAL A 126 14.12 20.40 21.22
N THR A 127 15.09 20.22 22.11
CA THR A 127 15.53 21.29 23.01
C THR A 127 15.82 22.51 22.14
N ARG A 128 15.00 23.56 22.25
CA ARG A 128 15.35 24.85 21.66
C ARG A 128 16.73 25.24 22.20
N PRO A 129 17.67 25.70 21.36
CA PRO A 129 18.89 26.31 21.87
C PRO A 129 18.46 27.40 22.86
N LYS A 130 19.02 27.38 24.07
CA LYS A 130 18.90 28.53 24.97
C LYS A 130 19.68 29.66 24.31
N GLU A 131 18.99 30.72 23.92
CA GLU A 131 19.60 32.06 23.88
C GLU A 131 19.95 32.49 25.31
#